data_AF-A0A4Z0BIX0-F1
#
_entry.id   AF-A0A4Z0BIX0-F1
#
_cell.length_a   1.000
_cell.length_b   1.000
_cell.length_c   1.000
_cell.angle_alpha   90.00
_cell.angle_beta   90.00
_cell.angle_gamma   90.00
#
_symmetry.space_group_name_H-M   'P 1'
#
loop_
_entity.id
_entity.type
_entity.pdbx_description
1 polymer ?
#
loop_
_entity_poly.entity_id
_entity_poly.type
_entity_poly.pdbx_seq_one_letter_code
_entity_poly.pdbx_strand_id
1 'polypeptide(L)'
;MDAIADRDEYPKTAPAGLETVATTPEHFVGPLEGHHLACYTVRTGRGYVAYATVFAERPDTVWTDEKPLEKVSAGPFSDSEEALQAVVAKCTRKLRLGRPSRLSVLLRLLVRA
;
A
#
# COMPACT_ATOMS: atom_id res chain seq x y z
N MET A 1 20.50 -33.29 -25.06
CA MET A 1 20.15 -32.02 -25.71
C MET A 1 18.64 -31.97 -25.72
N ASP A 2 18.05 -31.15 -24.87
CA ASP A 2 16.92 -30.27 -25.20
C ASP A 2 16.69 -29.34 -24.02
N ALA A 3 16.89 -28.06 -24.30
CA ALA A 3 16.64 -26.91 -23.44
C ALA A 3 15.42 -26.16 -23.99
N ILE A 4 15.04 -25.08 -23.31
CA ILE A 4 13.96 -24.10 -23.56
C ILE A 4 12.72 -24.45 -22.70
N ALA A 5 12.64 -23.99 -21.45
CA ALA A 5 12.45 -22.62 -20.94
C ALA A 5 11.04 -22.05 -21.17
N ASP A 6 10.61 -21.23 -20.21
CA ASP A 6 9.40 -20.38 -20.19
C ASP A 6 8.17 -21.06 -19.55
N ARG A 7 7.58 -20.61 -18.45
CA ARG A 7 7.39 -19.25 -17.95
C ARG A 7 7.32 -19.24 -16.42
N ASP A 8 8.40 -18.81 -15.75
CA ASP A 8 8.26 -18.28 -14.39
C ASP A 8 7.65 -16.89 -14.52
N GLU A 9 6.32 -16.81 -14.40
CA GLU A 9 5.62 -15.56 -14.15
C GLU A 9 5.98 -15.12 -12.72
N TYR A 10 7.17 -14.53 -12.58
CA TYR A 10 7.58 -13.89 -11.34
C TYR A 10 6.55 -12.80 -11.01
N PRO A 11 5.77 -12.91 -9.92
CA PRO A 11 4.97 -11.78 -9.48
C PRO A 11 5.93 -10.63 -9.24
N LYS A 12 5.61 -9.44 -9.77
CA LYS A 12 6.39 -8.19 -9.62
C LYS A 12 6.93 -8.11 -8.19
N THR A 13 8.20 -8.50 -8.00
CA THR A 13 8.77 -8.77 -6.69
C THR A 13 8.87 -7.49 -5.88
N ALA A 14 8.59 -7.61 -4.58
CA ALA A 14 8.79 -6.55 -3.59
C ALA A 14 10.16 -5.87 -3.76
N PRO A 15 10.28 -4.56 -3.46
CA PRO A 15 11.54 -3.84 -3.57
C PRO A 15 12.66 -4.55 -2.80
N ALA A 16 13.80 -4.72 -3.48
CA ALA A 16 14.96 -5.45 -2.98
C ALA A 16 15.43 -4.92 -1.62
N GLY A 17 15.61 -5.82 -0.64
CA GLY A 17 16.17 -5.50 0.68
C GLY A 17 15.29 -5.85 1.88
N LEU A 18 14.09 -6.40 1.67
CA LEU A 18 13.31 -7.04 2.73
C LEU A 18 13.47 -8.55 2.58
N GLU A 19 13.97 -9.23 3.61
CA GLU A 19 13.85 -10.69 3.77
C GLU A 19 12.35 -11.04 3.84
N THR A 20 11.69 -11.03 2.70
CA THR A 20 10.26 -11.22 2.54
C THR A 20 10.03 -12.72 2.54
N VAL A 21 9.85 -13.26 3.74
CA VAL A 21 9.38 -14.62 3.93
C VAL A 21 8.00 -14.71 3.29
N ALA A 22 7.92 -15.40 2.15
CA ALA A 22 6.74 -16.02 1.55
C ALA A 22 5.42 -15.22 1.59
N THR A 23 5.02 -14.69 0.43
CA THR A 23 3.63 -14.29 0.14
C THR A 23 3.03 -13.29 1.13
N THR A 24 3.42 -12.03 0.95
CA THR A 24 2.83 -10.87 1.62
C THR A 24 1.33 -10.77 1.23
N PRO A 25 0.36 -11.00 2.13
CA PRO A 25 -1.05 -10.98 1.75
C PRO A 25 -1.49 -9.58 1.31
N GLU A 26 -1.92 -9.47 0.05
CA GLU A 26 -2.34 -8.22 -0.58
C GLU A 26 -3.84 -7.99 -0.36
N HIS A 27 -4.21 -6.77 0.03
CA HIS A 27 -5.59 -6.42 0.37
C HIS A 27 -5.98 -5.09 -0.27
N PHE A 28 -7.03 -5.09 -1.07
CA PHE A 28 -7.64 -3.86 -1.57
C PHE A 28 -8.79 -3.45 -0.68
N VAL A 29 -8.77 -2.20 -0.22
CA VAL A 29 -9.83 -1.64 0.63
C VAL A 29 -10.37 -0.36 0.01
N GLY A 30 -11.69 -0.25 -0.10
CA GLY A 30 -12.36 0.97 -0.52
C GLY A 30 -13.51 0.77 -1.51
N PRO A 31 -14.15 1.86 -1.94
CA PRO A 31 -13.76 3.25 -1.63
C PRO A 31 -13.99 3.63 -0.15
N LEU A 32 -13.03 4.32 0.46
CA LEU A 32 -13.10 4.93 1.79
C LEU A 32 -12.94 6.44 1.64
N GLU A 33 -13.98 7.22 1.97
CA GLU A 33 -13.98 8.68 1.78
C GLU A 33 -13.56 9.09 0.35
N GLY A 34 -13.97 8.31 -0.66
CA GLY A 34 -13.61 8.54 -2.07
C GLY A 34 -12.21 8.06 -2.49
N HIS A 35 -11.51 7.29 -1.66
CA HIS A 35 -10.15 6.82 -1.92
C HIS A 35 -10.06 5.29 -1.90
N HIS A 36 -9.10 4.73 -2.62
CA HIS A 36 -8.79 3.30 -2.63
C HIS A 36 -7.45 3.03 -1.94
N LEU A 37 -7.37 1.94 -1.19
CA LEU A 37 -6.18 1.51 -0.49
C LEU A 37 -5.68 0.19 -1.09
N ALA A 38 -4.39 0.14 -1.38
CA ALA A 38 -3.65 -1.09 -1.64
C ALA A 38 -2.79 -1.41 -0.42
N CYS A 39 -3.11 -2.48 0.28
CA CYS A 39 -2.51 -2.85 1.56
C CYS A 39 -1.74 -4.16 1.46
N TYR A 40 -0.68 -4.29 2.26
CA TYR A 40 0.09 -5.53 2.40
C TYR A 40 0.83 -5.58 3.73
N THR A 41 1.21 -6.77 4.21
CA THR A 41 1.96 -6.95 5.48
C THR A 41 3.28 -7.66 5.30
N VAL A 42 4.33 -7.09 5.88
CA VAL A 42 5.66 -7.70 5.90
C VAL A 42 5.92 -8.31 7.28
N ARG A 43 6.33 -9.58 7.33
CA ARG A 43 6.83 -10.21 8.55
C ARG A 43 8.26 -9.72 8.83
N THR A 44 8.52 -9.34 10.08
CA THR A 44 9.82 -8.88 10.58
C THR A 44 10.22 -9.71 11.80
N GLY A 45 11.47 -9.57 12.25
CA GLY A 45 11.94 -10.20 13.50
C GLY A 45 11.21 -9.74 14.77
N ARG A 46 10.38 -8.69 14.68
CA ARG A 46 9.59 -8.12 15.79
C ARG A 46 8.07 -8.27 15.62
N GLY A 47 7.61 -9.02 14.62
CA GLY A 47 6.19 -9.15 14.28
C GLY A 47 5.88 -8.62 12.86
N TYR A 48 4.64 -8.24 12.60
CA TYR A 48 4.16 -7.78 11.29
C TYR A 48 4.08 -6.26 11.21
N VAL A 49 4.49 -5.72 10.07
CA VAL A 49 4.27 -4.31 9.71
C VAL A 49 3.38 -4.27 8.48
N ALA A 50 2.24 -3.60 8.60
CA ALA A 50 1.36 -3.34 7.47
C ALA A 50 1.71 -2.02 6.79
N TYR A 51 1.54 -2.00 5.48
CA TYR A 51 1.68 -0.85 4.61
C TYR A 51 0.38 -0.69 3.82
N ALA A 52 0.01 0.56 3.57
CA ALA A 52 -1.12 0.93 2.73
C ALA A 52 -0.70 2.07 1.82
N THR A 53 -1.07 1.97 0.55
CA THR A 53 -0.88 3.00 -0.45
C THR A 53 -2.26 3.54 -0.84
N VAL A 54 -2.44 4.86 -0.75
CA VAL A 54 -3.71 5.55 -0.99
C VAL A 54 -3.75 6.09 -2.42
N PHE A 55 -4.83 5.80 -3.14
CA PHE A 55 -5.07 6.22 -4.51
C PHE A 55 -6.44 6.92 -4.65
N ALA A 56 -6.55 7.83 -5.62
CA ALA A 56 -7.82 8.46 -5.98
C ALA A 56 -8.74 7.49 -6.74
N GLU A 57 -8.15 6.65 -7.58
CA GLU A 57 -8.83 5.60 -8.34
C GLU A 57 -8.33 4.22 -7.87
N ARG A 58 -9.10 3.17 -8.14
CA ARG A 58 -8.69 1.82 -7.76
C ARG A 58 -7.56 1.36 -8.69
N PRO A 59 -6.36 1.07 -8.18
CA PRO A 59 -5.31 0.50 -9.02
C PRO A 59 -5.58 -0.98 -9.31
N ASP A 60 -5.02 -1.49 -10.40
CA ASP A 60 -5.16 -2.90 -10.80
C ASP A 60 -4.33 -3.85 -9.92
N THR A 61 -3.24 -3.36 -9.33
CA THR A 61 -2.32 -4.13 -8.48
C THR A 61 -1.76 -3.26 -7.35
N VAL A 62 -1.38 -3.89 -6.22
CA VAL A 62 -0.74 -3.17 -5.09
C VAL A 62 0.67 -2.71 -5.42
N TRP A 63 1.28 -3.27 -6.48
CA TRP A 63 2.60 -2.94 -7.00
C TRP A 63 2.55 -2.01 -8.22
N THR A 64 1.51 -1.20 -8.33
CA THR A 64 1.35 -0.26 -9.44
C THR A 64 2.43 0.84 -9.40
N ASP A 65 2.84 1.29 -10.57
CA ASP A 65 3.73 2.45 -10.75
C ASP A 65 2.96 3.78 -10.72
N GLU A 66 1.62 3.72 -10.61
CA GLU A 66 0.78 4.90 -10.43
C GLU A 66 1.22 5.73 -9.23
N LYS A 67 1.15 7.05 -9.38
CA LYS A 67 1.57 7.98 -8.34
C LYS A 67 0.58 7.94 -7.18
N PRO A 68 0.98 7.45 -5.99
CA PRO A 68 0.06 7.40 -4.86
C PRO A 68 -0.10 8.78 -4.24
N LEU A 69 -1.28 9.03 -3.66
CA LEU A 69 -1.55 10.23 -2.89
C LEU A 69 -0.79 10.21 -1.56
N GLU A 70 -0.70 9.03 -0.94
CA GLU A 70 -0.04 8.84 0.34
C GLU A 70 0.38 7.39 0.54
N LYS A 71 1.45 7.19 1.33
CA LYS A 71 1.85 5.89 1.86
C LYS A 71 1.75 5.93 3.38
N VAL A 72 1.13 4.91 3.97
CA VAL A 72 0.89 4.79 5.40
C VAL A 72 1.39 3.43 5.87
N SER A 73 1.97 3.37 7.06
CA SER A 73 2.33 2.10 7.71
C SER A 73 1.79 2.01 9.13
N ALA A 74 1.63 0.78 9.61
CA ALA A 74 1.26 0.46 10.98
C ALA A 74 2.01 -0.79 11.46
N GLY A 75 2.58 -0.74 12.66
CA GLY A 75 3.29 -1.85 13.28
C GLY A 75 4.51 -1.42 14.09
N PRO A 76 5.24 -2.38 14.68
CA PRO A 76 4.99 -3.82 14.56
C PRO A 76 3.77 -4.31 15.39
N PHE A 77 3.11 -5.37 14.91
CA PHE A 77 2.05 -6.12 15.60
C PHE A 77 2.38 -7.61 15.68
N SER A 78 1.78 -8.34 16.61
CA SER A 78 1.98 -9.80 16.73
C SER A 78 1.33 -10.58 15.60
N ASP A 79 0.26 -10.04 15.02
CA ASP A 79 -0.57 -10.69 14.01
C ASP A 79 -0.69 -9.86 12.71
N SER A 80 -0.81 -10.53 11.58
CA SER A 80 -0.88 -9.88 10.26
C SER A 80 -2.24 -9.21 10.00
N GLU A 81 -3.34 -9.82 10.46
CA GLU A 81 -4.68 -9.26 10.31
C GLU A 81 -4.84 -8.01 11.18
N GLU A 82 -4.33 -8.06 12.42
CA GLU A 82 -4.28 -6.89 13.32
C GLU A 82 -3.51 -5.72 12.67
N ALA A 83 -2.36 -6.00 12.05
CA ALA A 83 -1.58 -4.99 11.35
C ALA A 83 -2.37 -4.37 10.17
N LEU A 84 -3.07 -5.19 9.37
CA LEU A 84 -3.92 -4.72 8.27
C LEU A 84 -5.06 -3.83 8.78
N GLN A 85 -5.79 -4.28 9.80
CA GLN A 85 -6.86 -3.50 10.40
C GLN A 85 -6.34 -2.17 10.93
N ALA A 86 -5.18 -2.17 11.57
CA ALA A 86 -4.54 -0.96 12.09
C ALA A 86 -4.15 0.03 10.99
N VAL A 87 -3.59 -0.43 9.86
CA VAL A 87 -3.21 0.48 8.76
C VAL A 87 -4.45 1.05 8.07
N VAL A 88 -5.49 0.25 7.89
CA VAL A 88 -6.78 0.70 7.34
C VAL A 88 -7.42 1.74 8.25
N ALA A 89 -7.53 1.46 9.55
CA ALA A 89 -8.07 2.41 10.52
C ALA A 89 -7.28 3.72 10.56
N LYS A 90 -5.95 3.66 10.46
CA LYS A 90 -5.06 4.83 10.38
C LYS A 90 -5.31 5.65 9.11
N CYS A 91 -5.50 4.99 7.96
CA CYS A 91 -5.84 5.65 6.70
C CYS A 91 -7.22 6.31 6.78
N THR A 92 -8.25 5.57 7.19
CA THR A 92 -9.62 6.08 7.37
C THR A 92 -9.64 7.32 8.26
N ARG A 93 -8.93 7.29 9.40
CA ARG A 93 -8.82 8.45 10.28
C ARG A 93 -8.15 9.64 9.61
N LYS A 94 -7.07 9.42 8.84
CA LYS A 94 -6.39 10.49 8.09
C LYS A 94 -7.29 11.12 7.04
N LEU A 95 -7.97 10.31 6.26
CA LEU A 95 -8.89 10.75 5.20
C LEU A 95 -10.05 11.57 5.79
N ARG A 96 -10.66 11.08 6.87
CA ARG A 96 -11.74 11.80 7.59
C ARG A 96 -11.31 13.13 8.20
N LEU A 97 -10.09 13.18 8.75
CA LEU A 97 -9.57 14.42 9.32
C LEU A 97 -9.24 15.47 8.25
N GLY A 98 -9.32 15.11 6.96
CA GLY A 98 -9.31 16.04 5.85
C GLY A 98 -8.12 16.98 5.83
N ARG A 99 -7.02 16.63 6.53
CA ARG A 99 -5.82 17.44 6.50
C ARG A 99 -5.13 17.09 5.21
N PRO A 100 -5.19 17.97 4.20
CA PRO A 100 -4.29 17.80 3.10
C PRO A 100 -2.86 17.74 3.65
N SER A 101 -2.12 16.72 3.21
CA SER A 101 -0.67 16.82 3.23
C SER A 101 -0.28 18.18 2.63
N ARG A 102 0.81 18.80 3.12
CA ARG A 102 1.25 20.16 2.75
C ARG A 102 1.28 20.47 1.23
N LEU A 103 1.19 19.45 0.39
CA LEU A 103 1.05 19.51 -1.06
C LEU A 103 -0.31 20.04 -1.56
N SER A 104 -1.42 19.97 -0.82
CA SER A 104 -2.70 20.48 -1.35
C SER A 104 -2.81 22.01 -1.37
N VAL A 105 -1.93 22.74 -0.69
CA VAL A 105 -1.95 24.21 -0.74
C VAL A 105 -1.51 24.67 -2.13
N LEU A 106 -0.44 24.05 -2.65
CA LEU A 106 0.05 24.30 -4.01
C LEU A 106 -0.95 23.83 -5.08
N LEU A 107 -1.59 22.67 -4.87
CA LEU A 107 -2.59 22.16 -5.82
C LEU A 107 -3.83 23.08 -5.90
N ARG A 108 -4.27 23.68 -4.79
CA ARG A 108 -5.38 24.64 -4.79
C ARG A 108 -5.03 25.99 -5.42
N LEU A 109 -3.75 26.38 -5.37
CA LEU A 109 -3.27 27.61 -6.01
C LEU A 109 -3.12 27.44 -7.53
N LEU A 110 -2.79 26.24 -8.00
CA LEU A 110 -2.61 25.96 -9.43
C LEU A 110 -3.91 25.68 -10.19
N VAL A 111 -4.96 25.17 -9.52
CA VAL A 111 -6.28 24.90 -10.14
C VAL A 111 -7.17 26.16 -10.21
N ARG A 112 -6.67 27.33 -9.77
CA ARG A 112 -7.39 28.60 -9.75
C ARG A 112 -6.78 29.71 -10.63
N ALA A 113 -5.84 29.36 -11.50
CA ALA A 113 -5.24 30.26 -12.49
C ALA A 113 -5.82 29.99 -13.89
#